data_AF-A0A3D3JN63-F1
#
_entry.id   AF-A0A3D3JN63-F1
#
_cell.length_a   1.000
_cell.length_b   1.000
_cell.length_c   1.000
_cell.angle_alpha   90.00
_cell.angle_beta   90.00
_cell.angle_gamma   90.00
#
_symmetry.space_group_name_H-M   'P 1'
#
loop_
_entity.id
_entity.type
_entity.pdbx_description
1 polymer ?
#
loop_
_entity_poly.entity_id
_entity_poly.type
_entity_poly.pdbx_seq_one_letter_code
_entity_poly.pdbx_strand_id
1 'polypeptide(L)' 'MVLGILTVELDIEHAMSLKDKRAVLNSVRDRVRKKFNVSIAEIEGHDVWNYA' A
#
# COMPACT_ATOMS: atom_id res chain seq x y z
N MET A 1 15.62 11.73 -18.85
CA MET A 1 14.44 11.49 -17.99
C MET A 1 14.91 10.69 -16.78
N VAL A 2 14.64 11.16 -15.56
CA VAL A 2 15.03 10.46 -14.32
C VAL A 2 13.77 9.85 -13.72
N LEU A 3 13.84 8.56 -13.35
CA LEU A 3 12.75 7.84 -12.70
C LEU A 3 13.19 7.48 -11.28
N GLY A 4 12.38 7.84 -10.29
CA GLY A 4 12.53 7.40 -8.91
C GLY A 4 11.63 6.20 -8.65
N ILE A 5 12.19 5.17 -8.00
CA ILE A 5 11.46 3.97 -7.59
C ILE A 5 11.65 3.82 -6.08
N LEU A 6 10.58 3.46 -5.38
CA LEU A 6 10.58 3.17 -3.96
C LEU A 6 9.71 1.94 -3.71
N THR A 7 10.25 0.99 -2.95
CA THR A 7 9.50 -0.12 -2.37
C THR A 7 9.35 0.13 -0.88
N VAL A 8 8.15 -0.12 -0.34
CA VAL A 8 7.81 0.06 1.07
C VAL A 8 7.09 -1.21 1.53
N GLU A 9 7.47 -1.70 2.70
CA GLU A 9 6.80 -2.78 3.40
C GLU A 9 5.98 -2.20 4.56
N LEU A 10 4.79 -2.74 4.79
CA LEU A 10 3.82 -2.25 5.76
C LEU A 10 3.30 -3.41 6.62
N ASP A 11 3.59 -3.36 7.91
CA ASP A 11 2.91 -4.17 8.91
C ASP A 11 1.59 -3.49 9.33
N ILE A 12 0.50 -4.26 9.31
CA ILE A 12 -0.85 -3.78 9.62
C ILE A 12 -1.38 -4.57 10.82
N GLU A 13 -0.90 -4.23 12.02
CA GLU A 13 -1.18 -4.98 13.27
C GLU A 13 -2.67 -5.20 13.54
N HIS A 14 -3.53 -4.25 13.17
CA HIS A 14 -4.97 -4.32 13.44
C HIS A 14 -5.78 -5.02 12.35
N ALA A 15 -5.18 -5.39 11.22
CA ALA A 15 -5.90 -6.09 10.17
C ALA A 15 -6.19 -7.53 10.61
N MET A 16 -7.45 -7.95 10.50
CA MET A 16 -7.88 -9.32 10.78
C MET A 16 -8.45 -10.01 9.54
N SER A 17 -8.44 -9.32 8.39
CA SER A 17 -8.93 -9.85 7.12
C SER A 17 -8.31 -9.13 5.92
N LEU A 18 -8.33 -9.77 4.75
CA LEU A 18 -7.89 -9.14 3.49
C LEU A 18 -8.69 -7.86 3.16
N LYS A 19 -9.93 -7.75 3.65
CA LYS A 19 -10.74 -6.55 3.49
C LYS A 19 -10.16 -5.38 4.32
N ASP A 20 -9.73 -5.65 5.54
CA ASP A 20 -9.12 -4.64 6.40
C ASP A 20 -7.81 -4.12 5.81
N LYS A 21 -6.95 -5.03 5.31
CA LYS A 21 -5.76 -4.69 4.52
C LYS A 21 -6.10 -3.72 3.39
N ARG A 22 -7.08 -4.08 2.56
CA ARG A 22 -7.51 -3.25 1.42
C ARG A 22 -7.99 -1.88 1.86
N ALA A 23 -8.72 -1.78 2.98
CA ALA A 23 -9.17 -0.50 3.50
C ALA A 23 -8.00 0.41 3.89
N VAL A 24 -6.99 -0.14 4.59
CA VAL A 24 -5.78 0.58 4.98
C VAL A 24 -4.98 1.01 3.74
N LEU A 25 -4.71 0.08 2.81
CA LEU A 25 -3.95 0.37 1.59
C LEU A 25 -4.63 1.42 0.71
N ASN A 26 -5.96 1.37 0.59
CA ASN A 26 -6.71 2.39 -0.16
C ASN A 26 -6.53 3.78 0.47
N SER A 27 -6.63 3.89 1.80
CA SER A 27 -6.42 5.15 2.50
C SER A 27 -5.00 5.73 2.28
N VAL A 28 -3.99 4.86 2.35
CA VAL A 28 -2.58 5.26 2.11
C VAL A 28 -2.40 5.71 0.66
N ARG A 29 -2.84 4.91 -0.31
CA ARG A 29 -2.73 5.23 -1.75
C ARG A 29 -3.42 6.54 -2.09
N ASP A 30 -4.63 6.76 -1.59
CA ASP A 30 -5.39 7.99 -1.83
C ASP A 30 -4.67 9.21 -1.29
N ARG A 31 -4.08 9.12 -0.08
CA ARG A 31 -3.32 10.22 0.52
C ARG A 31 -2.05 10.54 -0.26
N VAL A 32 -1.32 9.53 -0.71
CA VAL A 32 -0.08 9.70 -1.48
C VAL A 32 -0.39 10.30 -2.86
N ARG A 33 -1.38 9.75 -3.58
CA ARG A 33 -1.79 10.25 -4.90
C ARG A 33 -2.32 11.69 -4.86
N LYS A 34 -2.95 12.10 -3.75
CA LYS A 34 -3.38 13.50 -3.55
C LYS A 34 -2.21 14.48 -3.39
N LYS A 35 -1.07 14.01 -2.86
CA LYS A 35 0.09 14.88 -2.55
C LYS A 35 1.17 14.84 -3.64
N PHE A 36 1.32 13.72 -4.33
CA PHE A 36 2.40 13.50 -5.28
C PHE A 36 1.89 12.89 -6.58
N ASN A 37 2.50 13.27 -7.70
CA ASN A 37 2.23 12.67 -9.00
C ASN A 37 3.02 11.35 -9.14
N VAL A 38 2.55 10.30 -8.47
CA VAL A 38 3.20 8.98 -8.44
C VAL A 38 2.23 7.86 -8.82
N SER A 39 2.78 6.82 -9.44
CA SER A 39 2.09 5.55 -9.64
C SER A 39 2.44 4.60 -8.49
N ILE A 40 1.44 3.84 -8.03
CA ILE A 40 1.58 2.92 -6.88
C ILE A 40 0.99 1.57 -7.28
N ALA A 41 1.73 0.50 -7.02
CA ALA A 41 1.30 -0.88 -7.14
C ALA A 41 1.60 -1.60 -5.81
N GLU A 42 0.75 -2.56 -5.44
CA GLU A 42 1.09 -3.53 -4.39
C GLU A 42 1.79 -4.67 -5.09
N ILE A 43 2.88 -5.14 -4.48
CA ILE A 43 3.70 -6.22 -4.99
C ILE A 43 3.73 -7.28 -3.90
N GLU A 44 3.46 -8.54 -4.28
CA GLU A 44 3.49 -9.68 -3.35
C GLU A 44 2.51 -9.57 -2.16
N GLY A 45 2.55 -10.53 -1.23
CA GLY A 45 1.78 -10.48 0.02
C GLY A 45 0.25 -10.46 -0.10
N HIS A 46 -0.32 -10.68 -1.28
CA HIS A 46 -1.76 -10.49 -1.53
C HIS A 46 -2.68 -11.41 -0.71
N ASP A 47 -2.17 -12.54 -0.23
CA ASP A 47 -2.92 -13.50 0.61
C ASP A 47 -2.69 -13.30 2.11
N VAL A 48 -1.84 -12.34 2.49
CA VAL A 48 -1.54 -11.98 3.89
C VAL A 48 -2.29 -10.69 4.22
N TRP A 49 -3.08 -10.71 5.30
CA TRP A 49 -3.92 -9.56 5.66
C TRP A 49 -3.21 -8.53 6.55
N ASN A 50 -2.18 -8.92 7.28
CA ASN A 50 -1.47 -8.05 8.23
C ASN A 50 -0.12 -7.55 7.69
N TYR A 51 0.17 -7.77 6.41
CA TYR A 51 1.43 -7.39 5.75
C TYR A 51 1.15 -6.94 4.32
N ALA A 52 1.83 -5.89 3.84
CA ALA A 52 1.65 -5.34 2.49
C ALA A 52 2.88 -4.63 1.95
#